data_AF-A0A7C7R8J5-F1
#
_entry.id   AF-A0A7C7R8J5-F1
#
_cell.length_a   1.000
_cell.length_b   1.000
_cell.length_c   1.000
_cell.angle_alpha   90.00
_cell.angle_beta   90.00
_cell.angle_gamma   90.00
#
_symmetry.space_group_name_H-M   'P 1'
#
loop_
_entity.id
_entity.type
_entity.pdbx_description
1 polymer ?
#
loop_
_entity_poly.entity_id
_entity_poly.type
_entity_poly.pdbx_seq_one_letter_code
_entity_poly.pdbx_strand_id
1 'polypeptide(L)'
;MIEALALVFPVRPPFEPPVERKKSAVILMASPPEPQHWGEKRMGAWFVFTCPKCGYRAEISGGKDVGMLVAVETMVCRTCGELVDVPTRWLGPGPGRNRLVGRCPRCGGVEVEPWPESHPCPKCGGAMSQGELVAVWD
;
A
#
# COMPACT_ATOMS: atom_id res chain seq x y z
N MET A 1 -15.14 48.90 16.40
CA MET A 1 -15.41 47.47 16.14
C MET A 1 -16.07 47.39 14.78
N ILE A 2 -15.33 46.92 13.76
CA ILE A 2 -15.81 46.80 12.38
C ILE A 2 -15.70 45.31 12.05
N GLU A 3 -16.83 44.62 12.02
CA GLU A 3 -16.92 43.25 11.50
C GLU A 3 -17.29 43.36 10.02
N ALA A 4 -16.42 42.84 9.15
CA ALA A 4 -16.62 42.80 7.71
C ALA A 4 -17.34 41.49 7.33
N LEU A 5 -18.58 41.63 6.89
CA LEU A 5 -19.31 40.61 6.15
C LEU A 5 -18.80 40.55 4.70
N ALA A 6 -18.42 39.37 4.20
CA ALA A 6 -18.37 39.12 2.77
C ALA A 6 -18.60 37.63 2.42
N LEU A 7 -19.77 37.41 1.80
CA LEU A 7 -20.03 36.57 0.62
C LEU A 7 -20.10 35.03 0.76
N VAL A 8 -21.37 34.64 0.88
CA VAL A 8 -22.05 33.38 0.54
C VAL A 8 -21.64 32.81 -0.83
N PHE A 9 -21.28 31.52 -0.85
CA PHE A 9 -21.49 30.65 -2.01
C PHE A 9 -22.44 29.50 -1.59
N PRO A 10 -23.50 29.21 -2.36
CA PRO A 10 -24.42 28.13 -2.03
C PRO A 10 -23.77 26.76 -2.25
N VAL A 11 -23.68 25.99 -1.18
CA VAL A 11 -23.34 24.57 -1.17
C VAL A 11 -24.36 23.81 -2.03
N ARG A 12 -23.92 23.12 -3.08
CA ARG A 12 -24.79 22.22 -3.84
C ARG A 12 -25.22 21.04 -2.94
N PRO A 13 -26.52 20.75 -2.80
CA PRO A 13 -26.98 19.59 -2.07
C PRO A 13 -26.63 18.28 -2.80
N PRO A 14 -26.53 17.16 -2.06
CA PRO A 14 -26.16 15.85 -2.60
C PRO A 14 -27.20 15.34 -3.60
N PHE A 15 -26.72 14.61 -4.61
CA PHE A 15 -27.56 13.92 -5.60
C PHE A 15 -28.34 12.78 -4.94
N GLU A 16 -29.66 12.91 -4.86
CA GLU A 16 -30.55 11.86 -4.36
C GLU A 16 -30.84 10.84 -5.48
N PRO A 17 -30.57 9.54 -5.27
CA PRO A 17 -30.93 8.51 -6.24
C PRO A 17 -32.46 8.20 -6.23
N PRO A 18 -33.01 7.64 -7.33
CA PRO A 18 -34.45 7.40 -7.46
C PRO A 18 -34.97 6.37 -6.46
N VAL A 19 -36.18 6.64 -5.92
CA VAL A 19 -36.89 5.76 -4.99
C VAL A 19 -37.39 4.51 -5.73
N GLU A 20 -36.89 3.33 -5.36
CA GLU A 20 -37.34 2.06 -5.94
C GLU A 20 -38.41 1.41 -5.06
N ARG A 21 -39.53 1.02 -5.68
CA ARG A 21 -40.73 0.49 -5.03
C ARG A 21 -40.46 -0.91 -4.47
N LYS A 22 -40.70 -1.08 -3.16
CA LYS A 22 -40.61 -2.37 -2.44
C LYS A 22 -41.57 -3.40 -3.03
N LYS A 23 -41.04 -4.54 -3.50
CA LYS A 23 -41.81 -5.79 -3.58
C LYS A 23 -41.48 -6.61 -2.34
N SER A 24 -42.48 -6.79 -1.48
CA SER A 24 -42.43 -7.69 -0.33
C SER A 24 -42.32 -9.14 -0.79
N ALA A 25 -41.24 -9.80 -0.39
CA ALA A 25 -41.16 -11.24 -0.24
C ALA A 25 -40.21 -11.53 0.92
N VAL A 26 -40.77 -11.97 2.05
CA VAL A 26 -40.05 -12.36 3.26
C VAL A 26 -39.59 -13.79 3.09
N ILE A 27 -38.31 -14.03 2.77
CA ILE A 27 -37.56 -15.27 3.11
C ILE A 27 -36.05 -14.93 3.18
N LEU A 28 -35.47 -15.07 4.39
CA LEU A 28 -34.05 -15.15 4.78
C LEU A 28 -32.99 -14.61 3.78
N MET A 29 -32.62 -13.34 3.91
CA MET A 29 -31.43 -12.80 3.25
C MET A 29 -30.19 -13.21 4.06
N ALA A 30 -29.51 -14.27 3.63
CA ALA A 30 -28.06 -14.33 3.84
C ALA A 30 -27.47 -13.02 3.29
N SER A 31 -26.57 -12.40 4.04
CA SER A 31 -25.88 -11.18 3.65
C SER A 31 -25.43 -11.24 2.19
N PRO A 32 -25.52 -10.14 1.42
CA PRO A 32 -25.00 -10.14 0.05
C PRO A 32 -23.52 -10.57 0.10
N PRO A 33 -23.07 -11.46 -0.81
CA PRO A 33 -21.66 -11.77 -0.85
C PRO A 33 -20.90 -10.46 -1.07
N GLU A 34 -19.99 -10.16 -0.14
CA GLU A 34 -18.87 -9.23 -0.35
C GLU A 34 -18.39 -9.35 -1.79
N PRO A 35 -18.09 -8.25 -2.52
CA PRO A 35 -17.74 -8.32 -3.93
C PRO A 35 -16.59 -9.31 -4.14
N GLN A 36 -16.95 -10.49 -4.62
CA GLN A 36 -16.04 -11.58 -4.95
C GLN A 36 -15.43 -11.26 -6.30
N HIS A 37 -14.53 -10.28 -6.37
CA HIS A 37 -13.72 -10.03 -7.56
C HIS A 37 -12.64 -11.14 -7.66
N TRP A 38 -13.09 -12.33 -8.06
CA TRP A 38 -12.26 -13.46 -8.44
C TRP A 38 -11.83 -13.26 -9.91
N GLY A 39 -10.61 -12.78 -10.15
CA GLY A 39 -10.10 -12.69 -11.53
C GLY A 39 -8.87 -11.84 -11.79
N GLU A 40 -8.45 -10.94 -10.89
CA GLU A 40 -7.23 -10.16 -11.07
C GLU A 40 -6.08 -10.85 -10.32
N LYS A 41 -5.14 -11.44 -11.06
CA LYS A 41 -3.88 -11.92 -10.47
C LYS A 41 -3.21 -10.72 -9.82
N ARG A 42 -3.20 -10.71 -8.48
CA ARG A 42 -2.44 -9.76 -7.67
C ARG A 42 -0.97 -10.12 -7.81
N MET A 43 -0.37 -9.63 -8.89
CA MET A 43 1.06 -9.74 -9.11
C MET A 43 1.72 -8.53 -8.48
N GLY A 44 2.69 -8.78 -7.61
CA GLY A 44 3.54 -7.70 -7.11
C GLY A 44 4.51 -7.21 -8.17
N ALA A 45 5.13 -6.06 -7.94
CA ALA A 45 6.11 -5.48 -8.84
C ALA A 45 7.32 -4.94 -8.08
N TRP A 46 8.48 -4.97 -8.73
CA TRP A 46 9.69 -4.30 -8.28
C TRP A 46 10.09 -3.23 -9.27
N PHE A 47 10.48 -2.08 -8.76
CA PHE A 47 10.99 -0.97 -9.54
C PHE A 47 12.38 -0.57 -9.06
N VAL A 48 13.12 0.09 -9.94
CA VAL A 48 14.37 0.74 -9.56
C VAL A 48 14.06 2.06 -8.87
N PHE A 49 14.56 2.27 -7.66
CA PHE A 49 14.56 3.57 -7.01
C PHE A 49 16.00 4.09 -6.92
N THR A 50 16.23 5.30 -7.41
CA THR A 50 17.57 5.91 -7.41
C THR A 50 17.56 7.27 -6.71
N CYS A 51 18.55 7.51 -5.86
CA CYS A 51 18.81 8.81 -5.27
C CYS A 51 19.82 9.60 -6.12
N PRO A 52 19.43 10.70 -6.78
CA PRO A 52 20.35 11.50 -7.58
C PRO A 52 21.42 12.23 -6.73
N LYS A 53 21.17 12.44 -5.44
CA LYS A 53 22.09 13.15 -4.53
C LYS A 53 23.31 12.34 -4.13
N CYS A 54 23.14 11.03 -3.89
CA CYS A 54 24.22 10.17 -3.38
C CYS A 54 24.45 8.89 -4.20
N GLY A 55 23.65 8.64 -5.25
CA GLY A 55 23.77 7.46 -6.10
C GLY A 55 23.21 6.16 -5.50
N TYR A 56 22.63 6.19 -4.30
CA TYR A 56 21.98 5.02 -3.70
C TYR A 56 20.87 4.48 -4.62
N ARG A 57 20.84 3.15 -4.81
CA ARG A 57 19.89 2.44 -5.67
C ARG A 57 19.28 1.25 -4.93
N ALA A 58 17.97 1.04 -5.08
CA ALA A 58 17.25 -0.11 -4.53
C ALA A 58 16.27 -0.69 -5.58
N GLU A 59 16.06 -2.00 -5.54
CA GLU A 59 15.03 -2.71 -6.32
C GLU A 59 13.99 -3.23 -5.35
N ILE A 60 12.84 -2.58 -5.33
CA ILE A 60 11.82 -2.71 -4.27
C ILE A 60 10.44 -2.38 -4.85
N SER A 61 9.38 -2.75 -4.14
CA SER A 61 8.00 -2.41 -4.51
C SER A 61 7.68 -0.91 -4.45
N GLY A 62 8.39 -0.16 -3.58
CA GLY A 62 8.18 1.28 -3.41
C GLY A 62 7.01 1.65 -2.50
N GLY A 63 6.52 0.72 -1.69
CA GLY A 63 5.37 0.92 -0.82
C GLY A 63 4.73 -0.41 -0.44
N LYS A 64 3.42 -0.38 -0.15
CA LYS A 64 2.63 -1.60 0.07
C LYS A 64 2.36 -2.28 -1.25
N ASP A 65 2.62 -3.58 -1.30
CA ASP A 65 2.45 -4.38 -2.51
C ASP A 65 2.02 -5.81 -2.16
N VAL A 66 1.41 -6.49 -3.12
CA VAL A 66 0.83 -7.81 -2.87
C VAL A 66 1.00 -8.73 -4.06
N GLY A 67 1.61 -9.87 -3.77
CA GLY A 67 1.64 -11.01 -4.65
C GLY A 67 0.65 -12.11 -4.26
N MET A 68 0.67 -13.23 -4.99
CA MET A 68 -0.19 -14.39 -4.81
C MET A 68 -0.07 -14.98 -3.40
N LEU A 69 1.16 -15.07 -2.87
CA LEU A 69 1.44 -15.76 -1.62
C LEU A 69 1.73 -14.81 -0.45
N VAL A 70 2.07 -13.56 -0.70
CA VAL A 70 2.60 -12.65 0.33
C VAL A 70 2.26 -11.20 0.01
N ALA A 71 1.90 -10.44 1.05
CA ALA A 71 1.89 -8.99 1.02
C ALA A 71 3.19 -8.47 1.64
N VAL A 72 3.78 -7.46 1.01
CA VAL A 72 5.00 -6.80 1.46
C VAL A 72 4.76 -5.31 1.64
N GLU A 73 5.66 -4.67 2.37
CA GLU A 73 5.75 -3.21 2.42
C GLU A 73 7.22 -2.83 2.37
N THR A 74 7.56 -1.85 1.52
CA THR A 74 8.90 -1.29 1.50
C THR A 74 9.17 -0.54 2.82
N MET A 75 10.22 -0.95 3.50
CA MET A 75 10.63 -0.43 4.79
C MET A 75 12.11 -0.03 4.78
N VAL A 76 12.48 0.90 5.65
CA VAL A 76 13.87 1.17 6.01
C VAL A 76 14.29 0.18 7.09
N CYS A 77 15.27 -0.67 6.81
CA CYS A 77 15.93 -1.45 7.86
C CYS A 77 16.98 -0.58 8.54
N ARG A 78 16.80 -0.27 9.83
CA ARG A 78 17.74 0.58 10.59
C ARG A 78 19.10 -0.09 10.79
N THR A 79 19.13 -1.42 10.90
CA THR A 79 20.38 -2.17 11.04
C THR A 79 21.20 -2.18 9.75
N CYS A 80 20.56 -2.31 8.58
CA CYS A 80 21.24 -2.30 7.27
C CYS A 80 21.45 -0.88 6.72
N GLY A 81 20.59 0.06 7.14
CA GLY A 81 20.46 1.37 6.51
C GLY A 81 20.01 1.30 5.05
N GLU A 82 19.19 0.32 4.68
CA GLU A 82 18.75 0.05 3.31
C GLU A 82 17.23 -0.03 3.22
N LEU A 83 16.69 0.25 2.02
CA LEU A 83 15.31 -0.06 1.68
C LEU A 83 15.16 -1.54 1.35
N VAL A 84 14.16 -2.17 1.94
CA VAL A 84 13.86 -3.59 1.77
C VAL A 84 12.35 -3.82 1.78
N ASP A 85 11.87 -4.78 0.99
CA ASP A 85 10.47 -5.22 1.08
C ASP A 85 10.31 -6.24 2.20
N VAL A 86 9.58 -5.85 3.24
CA VAL A 86 9.34 -6.68 4.42
C VAL A 86 8.00 -7.39 4.26
N PRO A 87 7.93 -8.73 4.40
CA PRO A 87 6.66 -9.44 4.46
C PRO A 87 5.80 -8.90 5.60
N THR A 88 4.59 -8.42 5.29
CA THR A 88 3.63 -7.94 6.28
C THR A 88 2.55 -8.98 6.56
N ARG A 89 2.26 -9.85 5.58
CA ARG A 89 1.24 -10.89 5.70
C ARG A 89 1.45 -12.00 4.68
N TRP A 90 1.21 -13.25 5.09
CA TRP A 90 1.14 -14.39 4.17
C TRP A 90 -0.31 -14.65 3.76
N LEU A 91 -0.51 -14.88 2.46
CA LEU A 91 -1.82 -15.07 1.83
C LEU A 91 -2.04 -16.50 1.34
N GLY A 92 -0.95 -17.21 1.05
CA GLY A 92 -0.99 -18.59 0.57
C GLY A 92 -0.93 -19.64 1.68
N PRO A 93 -1.29 -20.89 1.37
CA PRO A 93 -1.20 -22.01 2.30
C PRO A 93 0.28 -22.38 2.59
N GLY A 94 0.60 -22.68 3.85
CA GLY A 94 1.89 -23.24 4.23
C GLY A 94 2.25 -23.02 5.71
N PRO A 95 2.70 -24.06 6.44
CA PRO A 95 3.12 -23.91 7.84
C PRO A 95 4.42 -23.10 7.96
N GLY A 96 4.58 -22.38 9.07
CA GLY A 96 5.86 -21.80 9.49
C GLY A 96 6.31 -20.49 8.82
N ARG A 97 5.54 -19.96 7.85
CA ARG A 97 5.95 -18.75 7.09
C ARG A 97 5.80 -17.45 7.89
N ASN A 98 4.96 -17.44 8.92
CA ASN A 98 4.74 -16.26 9.77
C ASN A 98 6.00 -15.76 10.51
N ARG A 99 7.06 -16.57 10.61
CA ARG A 99 8.30 -16.21 11.30
C ARG A 99 9.08 -15.07 10.62
N LEU A 100 8.84 -14.86 9.32
CA LEU A 100 9.49 -13.81 8.52
C LEU A 100 8.70 -12.51 8.48
N VAL A 101 7.46 -12.50 8.98
CA VAL A 101 6.65 -11.29 9.00
C VAL A 101 7.28 -10.24 9.91
N GLY A 102 7.38 -9.01 9.40
CA GLY A 102 7.95 -7.88 10.14
C GLY A 102 9.47 -7.95 10.33
N ARG A 103 10.18 -8.80 9.59
CA ARG A 103 11.65 -8.91 9.66
C ARG A 103 12.29 -8.48 8.36
N CYS A 104 13.45 -7.83 8.48
CA CYS A 104 14.28 -7.51 7.33
C CYS A 104 14.72 -8.82 6.62
N PRO A 105 14.46 -8.97 5.32
CA PRO A 105 14.84 -10.18 4.58
C PRO A 105 16.36 -10.33 4.40
N ARG A 106 17.14 -9.27 4.63
CA ARG A 106 18.61 -9.28 4.48
C ARG A 106 19.32 -9.74 5.73
N CYS A 107 18.95 -9.19 6.90
CA CYS A 107 19.64 -9.44 8.16
C CYS A 107 18.81 -10.20 9.21
N GLY A 108 17.50 -10.40 8.99
CA GLY A 108 16.59 -11.01 9.96
C GLY A 108 16.21 -10.13 11.16
N GLY A 109 16.73 -8.90 11.22
CA GLY A 109 16.44 -7.92 12.25
C GLY A 109 14.99 -7.43 12.22
N VAL A 110 14.52 -6.95 13.37
CA VAL A 110 13.15 -6.44 13.57
C VAL A 110 13.06 -4.92 13.57
N GLU A 111 14.21 -4.23 13.49
CA GLU A 111 14.27 -2.77 13.45
C GLU A 111 14.01 -2.25 12.03
N VAL A 112 12.78 -2.45 11.57
CA VAL A 112 12.29 -2.03 10.26
C VAL A 112 11.15 -1.03 10.45
N GLU A 113 11.13 0.00 9.61
CA GLU A 113 10.10 1.05 9.67
C GLU A 113 9.55 1.37 8.28
N PRO A 114 8.24 1.67 8.15
CA PRO A 114 7.65 2.06 6.87
C PRO A 114 8.44 3.16 6.18
N TRP A 115 8.71 2.98 4.89
CA TRP A 115 9.32 4.02 4.08
C TRP A 115 8.28 5.11 3.78
N PRO A 116 8.52 6.38 4.13
CA PRO A 116 7.52 7.43 3.97
C PRO A 116 7.12 7.67 2.50
N GLU A 117 5.90 8.16 2.26
CA GLU A 117 5.39 8.52 0.92
C GLU A 117 6.22 9.60 0.22
N SER A 118 6.99 10.39 0.98
CA SER A 118 7.95 11.36 0.41
C SER A 118 9.18 10.71 -0.22
N HIS A 119 9.30 9.37 -0.15
CA HIS A 119 10.38 8.56 -0.69
C HIS A 119 11.80 9.08 -0.38
N PRO A 120 12.14 9.33 0.92
CA PRO A 120 13.44 9.85 1.28
C PRO A 120 14.54 8.79 1.18
N CYS A 121 15.71 9.16 0.68
CA CYS A 121 16.86 8.27 0.64
C CYS A 121 17.34 7.94 2.06
N PRO A 122 17.47 6.65 2.43
CA PRO A 122 17.89 6.26 3.78
C PRO A 122 19.36 6.60 4.07
N LYS A 123 20.17 6.91 3.04
CA LYS A 123 21.59 7.24 3.20
C LYS A 123 21.86 8.73 3.37
N CYS A 124 21.05 9.61 2.78
CA CYS A 124 21.36 11.05 2.71
C CYS A 124 20.15 11.99 2.88
N GLY A 125 18.94 11.44 3.05
CA GLY A 125 17.68 12.18 3.18
C GLY A 125 17.17 12.86 1.92
N GLY A 126 17.88 12.78 0.78
CA GLY A 126 17.42 13.35 -0.49
C GLY A 126 16.25 12.57 -1.09
N ALA A 127 15.38 13.23 -1.86
CA ALA A 127 14.28 12.55 -2.55
C ALA A 127 14.80 11.48 -3.54
N MET A 128 14.13 10.34 -3.57
CA MET A 128 14.40 9.28 -4.55
C MET A 128 13.39 9.32 -5.70
N SER A 129 13.86 8.95 -6.89
CA SER A 129 13.02 8.83 -8.08
C SER A 129 12.79 7.35 -8.39
N GLN A 130 11.52 6.99 -8.62
CA GLN A 130 11.15 5.71 -9.20
C GLN A 130 11.52 5.69 -10.69
N GLY A 131 12.09 4.58 -11.13
CA GLY A 131 12.52 4.33 -12.50
C GLY A 131 11.78 3.14 -13.11
N GLU A 132 12.53 2.34 -13.85
CA GLU A 132 12.01 1.21 -14.62
C GLU A 132 11.45 0.07 -13.74
N LEU A 133 10.48 -0.65 -14.31
CA LEU A 133 10.01 -1.93 -13.78
C LEU A 133 11.12 -2.98 -13.94
N VAL A 134 11.54 -3.57 -12.83
CA VAL A 134 12.56 -4.62 -12.77
C VAL A 134 11.92 -5.98 -13.04
N ALA A 135 10.88 -6.29 -12.28
CA ALA A 135 10.22 -7.58 -12.33
C ALA A 135 8.79 -7.47 -11.83
N VAL A 136 7.95 -8.38 -12.32
CA VAL A 136 6.65 -8.69 -11.72
C VAL A 136 6.83 -10.02 -10.98
N TRP A 137 6.35 -10.12 -9.75
CA TRP A 137 6.58 -11.27 -8.88
C TRP A 137 5.26 -11.87 -8.38
N ASP A 138 5.18 -13.20 -8.36
CA ASP A 138 4.23 -14.08 -7.64
C ASP A 138 4.74 -15.53 -7.56
#